data_AF-A0A7S1R7S9-F1
#
_entry.id   AF-A0A7S1R7S9-F1
#
_cell.length_a   1.000
_cell.length_b   1.000
_cell.length_c   1.000
_cell.angle_alpha   90.00
_cell.angle_beta   90.00
_cell.angle_gamma   90.00
#
_symmetry.space_group_name_H-M   'P 1'
#
loop_
_entity.id
_entity.type
_entity.pdbx_description
1 polymer ?
#
loop_
_entity_poly.entity_id
_entity_poly.type
_entity_poly.pdbx_seq_one_letter_code
_entity_poly.pdbx_strand_id
1 'polypeptide(L)'
;IDRQVHADSSLRAIELGAGLGSVGIFLAQHKGLDVVVTDQPEAMSLLERNVGMNSEGKRLKAHPLVWGDPAQLKALGSFDLVVGSDVTYRPDCLDELLGSIRQLLRPGGRAFL
;
A
#
# COMPACT_ATOMS: atom_id res chain seq x y z
N ILE A 1 -13.26 8.73 -25.88
CA ILE A 1 -14.10 7.99 -24.92
C ILE A 1 -13.18 7.57 -23.80
N ASP A 2 -12.91 8.50 -22.88
CA ASP A 2 -12.02 8.26 -21.75
C ASP A 2 -12.90 8.31 -20.50
N ARG A 3 -13.46 7.15 -20.13
CA ARG A 3 -14.18 7.05 -18.86
C ARG A 3 -13.10 6.99 -17.78
N GLN A 4 -12.72 8.17 -17.28
CA GLN A 4 -12.07 8.29 -15.98
C GLN A 4 -13.01 7.65 -14.95
N VAL A 5 -12.71 6.41 -14.58
CA VAL A 5 -13.30 5.79 -13.40
C VAL A 5 -12.71 6.57 -12.23
N HIS A 6 -13.43 7.61 -11.79
CA HIS A 6 -13.18 8.22 -10.50
C HIS A 6 -13.43 7.12 -9.47
N ALA A 7 -12.37 6.60 -8.86
CA ALA A 7 -12.53 5.77 -7.68
C ALA A 7 -13.25 6.66 -6.66
N ASP A 8 -14.28 6.10 -6.02
CA ASP A 8 -14.98 6.79 -4.96
C ASP A 8 -13.93 7.27 -3.95
N SER A 9 -13.93 8.57 -3.64
CA SER A 9 -12.85 9.22 -2.88
C SER A 9 -12.78 8.75 -1.42
N SER A 10 -13.60 7.77 -1.07
CA SER A 10 -13.69 7.02 0.18
C SER A 10 -12.77 5.80 0.24
N LEU A 11 -12.30 5.26 -0.90
CA LEU A 11 -11.61 3.98 -0.90
C LEU A 11 -10.17 4.09 -0.38
N ARG A 12 -9.81 3.18 0.53
CA ARG A 12 -8.48 3.09 1.15
C ARG A 12 -7.67 1.97 0.53
N ALA A 13 -6.45 2.29 0.11
CA ALA A 13 -5.51 1.34 -0.46
C ALA A 13 -4.21 1.27 0.35
N ILE A 14 -3.59 0.09 0.36
CA ILE A 14 -2.24 -0.11 0.91
C ILE A 14 -1.35 -0.82 -0.10
N GLU A 15 -0.14 -0.31 -0.29
CA GLU A 15 0.93 -0.98 -1.06
C GLU A 15 1.91 -1.67 -0.10
N LEU A 16 2.16 -2.95 -0.33
CA LEU A 16 3.13 -3.78 0.39
C LEU A 16 4.43 -3.88 -0.41
N GLY A 17 5.58 -3.70 0.24
CA GLY A 17 6.88 -3.78 -0.43
C GLY A 17 7.03 -2.72 -1.53
N ALA A 18 6.66 -1.48 -1.21
CA ALA A 18 6.50 -0.40 -2.17
C ALA A 18 7.81 0.03 -2.86
N GLY A 19 8.97 -0.21 -2.24
CA GLY A 19 10.29 0.21 -2.68
C GLY A 19 10.36 1.71 -2.91
N LEU A 20 10.14 2.11 -4.18
CA LEU A 20 10.08 3.51 -4.60
C LEU A 20 8.72 4.19 -4.33
N GLY A 21 7.65 3.42 -4.09
CA GLY A 21 6.29 3.92 -3.91
C GLY A 21 5.51 4.13 -5.22
N SER A 22 5.98 3.56 -6.34
CA SER A 22 5.46 3.87 -7.67
C SER A 22 3.97 3.56 -7.84
N VAL A 23 3.49 2.39 -7.39
CA VAL A 23 2.09 2.00 -7.56
C VAL A 23 1.20 2.86 -6.66
N GLY A 24 1.56 3.03 -5.38
CA GLY A 24 0.78 3.81 -4.44
C GLY A 24 0.73 5.30 -4.79
N ILE A 25 1.84 5.88 -5.25
CA ILE A 25 1.87 7.25 -5.78
C ILE A 25 0.90 7.38 -6.97
N PHE A 26 0.94 6.45 -7.92
CA PHE A 26 0.03 6.45 -9.06
C PHE A 26 -1.44 6.38 -8.63
N LEU A 27 -1.77 5.49 -7.69
CA LEU A 27 -3.12 5.34 -7.14
C LEU A 27 -3.61 6.63 -6.47
N ALA A 28 -2.76 7.27 -5.66
CA ALA A 28 -3.11 8.53 -5.01
C ALA A 28 -3.29 9.67 -6.03
N GLN A 29 -2.37 9.79 -6.99
CA GLN A 29 -2.34 10.88 -7.97
C GLN A 29 -3.48 10.80 -8.97
N HIS A 30 -3.71 9.61 -9.53
CA HIS A 30 -4.56 9.43 -10.72
C HIS A 30 -5.88 8.71 -10.44
N LYS A 31 -6.01 8.01 -9.30
CA LYS A 31 -7.27 7.37 -8.90
C LYS A 31 -7.96 8.08 -7.74
N GLY A 32 -7.27 8.97 -7.02
CA GLY A 32 -7.86 9.76 -5.93
C GLY A 32 -8.09 8.96 -4.63
N LEU A 33 -7.41 7.82 -4.49
CA LEU A 33 -7.51 6.94 -3.32
C LEU A 33 -6.83 7.54 -2.08
N ASP A 34 -7.25 7.12 -0.88
CA ASP A 34 -6.47 7.29 0.36
C ASP A 34 -5.45 6.15 0.45
N VAL A 35 -4.17 6.46 0.23
CA VAL A 35 -3.12 5.45 0.02
C VAL A 35 -2.10 5.47 1.16
N VAL A 36 -1.79 4.27 1.65
CA VAL A 36 -0.63 4.01 2.50
C VAL A 36 0.37 3.19 1.71
N VAL A 37 1.60 3.68 1.56
CA VAL A 37 2.69 2.89 0.97
C VAL A 37 3.57 2.37 2.09
N THR A 38 3.90 1.08 2.04
CA THR A 38 4.67 0.42 3.10
C THR A 38 5.85 -0.37 2.58
N ASP A 39 6.91 -0.36 3.36
CA ASP A 39 8.10 -1.19 3.13
C ASP A 39 8.83 -1.45 4.45
N GLN A 40 9.89 -2.22 4.40
CA GLN A 40 10.78 -2.49 5.53
C GLN A 40 11.42 -1.18 6.03
N PRO A 41 11.75 -1.08 7.33
CA PRO A 41 12.35 0.11 7.94
C PRO A 41 13.55 0.69 7.16
N GLU A 42 14.37 -0.17 6.57
CA GLU A 42 15.56 0.19 5.81
C GLU A 42 15.25 0.96 4.51
N ALA A 43 14.07 0.75 3.92
CA ALA A 43 13.63 1.41 2.69
C ALA A 43 12.91 2.74 2.96
N MET A 44 12.55 3.05 4.21
CA MET A 44 11.66 4.17 4.54
C MET A 44 12.22 5.54 4.15
N SER A 45 13.52 5.77 4.29
CA SER A 45 14.13 7.05 3.90
C SER A 45 13.90 7.39 2.42
N LEU A 46 14.00 6.38 1.54
CA LEU A 46 13.74 6.54 0.11
C LEU A 46 12.25 6.72 -0.16
N LEU A 47 11.42 5.87 0.46
CA LEU A 47 9.97 5.87 0.26
C LEU A 47 9.33 7.19 0.71
N GLU A 48 9.69 7.69 1.90
CA GLU A 48 9.21 8.95 2.45
C GLU A 48 9.61 10.14 1.58
N ARG A 49 10.85 10.16 1.07
CA ARG A 49 11.29 11.20 0.13
C ARG A 49 10.45 11.21 -1.13
N ASN A 50 10.21 10.04 -1.73
CA ASN A 50 9.42 9.93 -2.95
C ASN A 50 7.95 10.30 -2.72
N VAL A 51 7.37 9.89 -1.59
CA VAL A 51 6.02 10.30 -1.17
C VAL A 51 5.95 11.81 -0.99
N GLY A 52 6.91 12.42 -0.28
CA GLY A 52 6.91 13.86 -0.03
C GLY A 52 6.96 14.72 -1.30
N MET A 53 7.65 14.25 -2.34
CA MET A 53 7.67 14.91 -3.66
C MET A 53 6.35 14.79 -4.42
N ASN A 54 5.46 13.87 -4.02
CA ASN A 54 4.24 13.52 -4.75
C ASN A 54 2.96 13.62 -3.89
N SER A 55 3.02 14.13 -2.66
CA SER A 55 1.88 14.13 -1.73
C SER A 55 1.06 15.42 -1.74
N GLU A 56 1.47 16.46 -2.48
CA GLU A 56 0.79 17.77 -2.44
C GLU A 56 -0.68 17.66 -2.85
N GLY A 57 -1.59 17.99 -1.91
CA GLY A 57 -3.03 17.88 -2.10
C GLY A 57 -3.58 16.45 -2.21
N LYS A 58 -2.78 15.42 -1.90
CA LYS A 58 -3.18 14.01 -1.98
C LYS A 58 -3.20 13.33 -0.62
N ARG A 59 -4.05 12.30 -0.49
CA ARG A 59 -4.06 11.40 0.67
C ARG A 59 -3.07 10.26 0.43
N LEU A 60 -1.79 10.55 0.67
CA LEU A 60 -0.70 9.60 0.48
C LEU A 60 0.23 9.69 1.68
N LYS A 61 0.52 8.55 2.32
CA LYS A 61 1.46 8.47 3.44
C LYS A 61 2.35 7.23 3.35
N ALA A 62 3.59 7.37 3.78
CA ALA A 62 4.51 6.25 3.96
C ALA A 62 4.40 5.72 5.40
N HIS A 63 4.55 4.41 5.58
CA HIS A 63 4.60 3.78 6.90
C HIS A 63 5.47 2.51 6.87
N PRO A 64 6.33 2.25 7.87
CA PRO A 64 7.08 0.99 7.92
C PRO A 64 6.14 -0.20 8.12
N LEU A 65 6.40 -1.30 7.42
CA LEU A 65 5.74 -2.58 7.64
C LEU A 65 6.71 -3.73 7.42
N VAL A 66 7.04 -4.44 8.50
CA VAL A 66 7.57 -5.80 8.42
C VAL A 66 6.38 -6.76 8.33
N TRP A 67 6.29 -7.55 7.26
CA TRP A 67 5.18 -8.49 7.10
C TRP A 67 5.13 -9.47 8.28
N GLY A 68 3.91 -9.75 8.73
CA GLY A 68 3.67 -10.61 9.89
C GLY A 68 3.84 -9.92 11.25
N ASP A 69 4.33 -8.68 11.33
CA ASP A 69 4.42 -7.94 12.59
C ASP A 69 3.00 -7.55 13.09
N PRO A 70 2.52 -8.14 14.21
CA PRO A 70 1.13 -7.93 14.64
C PRO A 70 0.85 -6.50 15.10
N ALA A 71 1.84 -5.80 15.66
CA ALA A 71 1.68 -4.46 16.18
C ALA A 71 1.58 -3.44 15.03
N GLN A 72 2.45 -3.58 14.02
CA GLN A 72 2.44 -2.74 12.83
C GLN A 72 1.16 -2.94 12.00
N LEU A 73 0.75 -4.20 11.79
CA LEU A 73 -0.50 -4.53 11.10
C LEU A 73 -1.71 -3.94 11.82
N LYS A 74 -1.77 -4.05 13.16
CA LYS A 74 -2.85 -3.49 13.97
C LYS A 74 -2.92 -1.96 13.86
N ALA A 75 -1.78 -1.27 13.79
CA ALA A 75 -1.73 0.19 13.66
C ALA A 75 -2.25 0.69 12.30
N LEU A 76 -2.13 -0.11 11.24
CA LEU A 76 -2.55 0.24 9.88
C LEU A 76 -4.07 0.11 9.66
N GLY A 77 -4.72 -0.82 10.38
CA GLY A 77 -6.15 -1.08 10.24
C GLY A 77 -6.48 -1.92 9.02
N SER A 78 -7.62 -1.64 8.36
CA SER A 78 -8.07 -2.38 7.17
C SER A 78 -8.26 -1.50 5.94
N PHE A 79 -8.19 -2.14 4.77
CA PHE A 79 -8.13 -1.53 3.45
C PHE A 79 -9.04 -2.25 2.47
N ASP A 80 -9.48 -1.51 1.46
CA ASP A 80 -10.38 -1.97 0.42
C ASP A 80 -9.60 -2.62 -0.72
N LEU A 81 -8.36 -2.17 -0.87
CA LEU A 81 -7.40 -2.59 -1.88
C LEU A 81 -6.04 -2.81 -1.21
N VAL A 82 -5.50 -4.01 -1.35
CA VAL A 82 -4.10 -4.32 -1.03
C VAL A 82 -3.38 -4.55 -2.36
N VAL A 83 -2.26 -3.89 -2.58
CA VAL A 83 -1.41 -4.11 -3.76
C VAL A 83 0.01 -4.47 -3.36
N GLY A 84 0.65 -5.31 -4.15
CA GLY A 84 2.09 -5.52 -4.17
C GLY A 84 2.54 -5.62 -5.62
N SER A 85 3.76 -5.22 -5.91
CA SER A 85 4.37 -5.38 -7.23
C SER A 85 5.70 -6.09 -7.03
N ASP A 86 5.89 -7.25 -7.67
CA ASP A 86 7.09 -8.07 -7.53
C ASP A 86 7.42 -8.40 -6.06
N VAL A 87 6.41 -8.76 -5.25
CA VAL A 87 6.57 -9.05 -3.81
C VAL A 87 6.74 -10.53 -3.47
N THR A 88 6.51 -11.43 -4.43
CA THR A 88 6.49 -12.88 -4.19
C THR A 88 7.81 -13.59 -4.52
N TYR A 89 8.90 -12.85 -4.73
CA TYR A 89 10.20 -13.41 -5.13
C TYR A 89 10.95 -14.12 -4.00
N ARG A 90 10.56 -13.89 -2.73
CA ARG A 90 11.13 -14.55 -1.54
C ARG A 90 10.17 -15.62 -1.00
N PRO A 91 10.41 -16.91 -1.28
CA PRO A 91 9.52 -17.98 -0.81
C PRO A 91 9.42 -18.06 0.72
N ASP A 92 10.51 -17.71 1.41
CA ASP A 92 10.64 -17.70 2.86
C ASP A 92 9.81 -16.62 3.57
N CYS A 93 9.19 -15.69 2.82
CA CYS A 93 8.34 -14.63 3.38
C CYS A 93 6.89 -14.71 2.91
N LEU A 94 6.52 -15.76 2.16
CA LEU A 94 5.19 -15.86 1.57
C LEU A 94 4.10 -16.02 2.63
N ASP A 95 4.38 -16.75 3.71
CA ASP A 95 3.39 -16.95 4.77
C ASP A 95 3.12 -15.64 5.52
N GLU A 96 4.15 -14.87 5.85
CA GLU A 96 4.02 -13.55 6.47
C GLU A 96 3.32 -12.55 5.53
N LEU A 97 3.65 -12.57 4.24
CA LEU A 97 3.01 -11.73 3.22
C LEU A 97 1.52 -12.04 3.13
N LEU A 98 1.16 -13.31 2.92
CA LEU A 98 -0.23 -13.74 2.79
C LEU A 98 -1.02 -13.55 4.08
N GLY A 99 -0.39 -13.72 5.24
CA GLY A 99 -0.98 -13.40 6.55
C GLY A 99 -1.27 -11.90 6.68
N SER A 100 -0.32 -11.06 6.32
CA SER A 100 -0.47 -9.60 6.32
C SER A 100 -1.61 -9.15 5.40
N ILE A 101 -1.68 -9.69 4.17
CA ILE A 101 -2.76 -9.39 3.21
C ILE A 101 -4.12 -9.73 3.81
N ARG A 102 -4.27 -10.94 4.41
CA ARG A 102 -5.53 -11.36 5.03
C ARG A 102 -5.96 -10.45 6.17
N GLN A 103 -5.03 -9.98 6.99
CA GLN A 103 -5.33 -9.09 8.12
C GLN A 103 -5.65 -7.66 7.68
N LEU A 104 -4.99 -7.18 6.62
CA LEU A 104 -5.16 -5.82 6.11
C LEU A 104 -6.41 -5.67 5.23
N LEU A 105 -6.92 -6.75 4.64
CA LEU A 105 -8.14 -6.69 3.84
C LEU A 105 -9.40 -6.56 4.71
N ARG A 106 -10.24 -5.58 4.41
CA ARG A 106 -11.62 -5.58 4.92
C ARG A 106 -12.45 -6.68 4.23
N PRO A 107 -13.59 -7.12 4.81
CA PRO A 107 -14.54 -7.98 4.11
C PRO A 107 -14.95 -7.41 2.74
N GLY A 108 -14.81 -8.21 1.69
CA GLY A 108 -15.09 -7.80 0.30
C GLY A 108 -14.00 -6.97 -0.38
N GLY A 109 -12.87 -6.71 0.30
CA GLY A 109 -11.69 -6.09 -0.29
C GLY A 109 -10.99 -6.98 -1.32
N ARG A 110 -10.07 -6.42 -2.10
CA ARG A 110 -9.33 -7.12 -3.15
C ARG A 110 -7.83 -6.97 -2.99
N ALA A 111 -7.08 -8.02 -3.33
CA ALA A 111 -5.63 -8.00 -3.41
C ALA A 111 -5.15 -8.19 -4.86
N PHE A 112 -4.12 -7.46 -5.26
CA PHE A 112 -3.36 -7.65 -6.50
C PHE A 112 -1.87 -7.75 -6.14
N LEU A 113 -1.19 -8.78 -6.61
CA LEU A 113 0.23 -9.07 -6.30
C LEU A 113 1.02 -9.28 -7.59
#